data_AF-A0A2G9T9G5-F1
#
_entry.id   AF-A0A2G9T9G5-F1
#
_cell.length_a   1.000
_cell.length_b   1.000
_cell.length_c   1.000
_cell.angle_alpha   90.00
_cell.angle_beta   90.00
_cell.angle_gamma   90.00
#
_symmetry.space_group_name_H-M   'P 1'
#
loop_
_entity.id
_entity.type
_entity.pdbx_description
1 polymer ?
#
loop_
_entity_poly.entity_id
_entity_poly.type
_entity_poly.pdbx_seq_one_letter_code
_entity_poly.pdbx_strand_id
1 'polypeptide(L)'
;VLVGAPRAESGQVGTIQAGALFACPINTRYSGNGSEWCEQVRSEYEDKSSYLKSPDLTLTGREVHYLGKNGELLGASLASQGTRRGGAV
;
A
#
# COMPACT_ATOMS: atom_id res chain seq x y z
N VAL A 1 12.66 6.19 -3.25
CA VAL A 1 11.64 7.23 -3.55
C VAL A 1 10.28 6.69 -3.12
N LEU A 2 9.44 7.49 -2.48
CA LEU A 2 8.06 7.13 -2.18
C LEU A 2 7.12 7.85 -3.15
N VAL A 3 6.19 7.12 -3.73
CA VAL A 3 5.22 7.64 -4.72
C VAL A 3 3.81 7.35 -4.23
N GLY A 4 2.99 8.39 -4.21
CA GLY A 4 1.58 8.31 -3.84
C GLY A 4 0.72 8.27 -5.10
N ALA A 5 -0.22 7.33 -5.15
CA ALA A 5 -1.12 7.14 -6.27
C ALA A 5 -2.58 7.12 -5.76
N PRO A 6 -3.16 8.29 -5.44
CA PRO A 6 -4.44 8.40 -4.73
C PRO A 6 -5.66 7.83 -5.47
N ARG A 7 -5.54 7.52 -6.76
CA ARG A 7 -6.61 6.89 -7.56
C ARG A 7 -6.27 5.48 -8.03
N ALA A 8 -5.14 4.92 -7.58
CA ALA A 8 -4.77 3.55 -7.90
C ALA A 8 -5.54 2.54 -7.03
N GLU A 9 -5.54 1.28 -7.47
CA GLU A 9 -6.08 0.19 -6.68
C GLU A 9 -5.14 -0.11 -5.49
N SER A 10 -5.69 -0.10 -4.26
CA SER A 10 -4.90 -0.24 -3.03
C SER A 10 -4.52 -1.69 -2.71
N GLY A 11 -5.22 -2.66 -3.33
CA GLY A 11 -5.14 -4.07 -2.93
C GLY A 11 -5.91 -4.39 -1.65
N GLN A 12 -6.68 -3.46 -1.10
CA GLN A 12 -7.64 -3.73 -0.03
C GLN A 12 -8.86 -4.47 -0.57
N VAL A 13 -9.22 -5.58 0.07
CA VAL A 13 -10.35 -6.41 -0.34
C VAL A 13 -11.65 -5.61 -0.24
N GLY A 14 -12.46 -5.65 -1.30
CA GLY A 14 -13.75 -4.97 -1.33
C GLY A 14 -13.65 -3.45 -1.55
N THR A 15 -12.52 -2.95 -2.05
CA THR A 15 -12.34 -1.53 -2.37
C THR A 15 -12.06 -1.30 -3.86
N ILE A 16 -12.43 -0.13 -4.35
CA ILE A 16 -12.19 0.34 -5.72
C ILE A 16 -11.50 1.70 -5.63
N GLN A 17 -10.33 1.83 -6.26
CA GLN A 17 -9.58 3.09 -6.34
C GLN A 17 -9.38 3.78 -4.99
N ALA A 18 -9.13 3.02 -3.92
CA ALA A 18 -8.90 3.59 -2.59
C ALA A 18 -7.60 4.41 -2.52
N GLY A 19 -6.68 4.22 -3.48
CA GLY A 19 -5.36 4.84 -3.54
C GLY A 19 -4.26 3.87 -3.11
N ALA A 20 -3.04 4.04 -3.61
CA ALA A 20 -1.92 3.15 -3.30
C ALA A 20 -0.62 3.92 -3.05
N LEU A 21 0.30 3.25 -2.37
CA LEU A 21 1.65 3.72 -2.11
C LEU A 21 2.66 2.82 -2.81
N PHE A 22 3.69 3.41 -3.38
CA PHE A 22 4.77 2.67 -4.03
C PHE A 22 6.14 3.11 -3.50
N ALA A 23 6.98 2.13 -3.21
CA ALA A 23 8.39 2.31 -2.87
C ALA A 23 9.23 1.93 -4.08
N CYS A 24 9.96 2.91 -4.62
CA CYS A 24 10.83 2.72 -5.77
C CYS A 24 12.30 2.84 -5.33
N PRO A 25 13.18 1.88 -5.66
CA PRO A 25 14.62 2.05 -5.53
C PRO A 25 15.11 3.33 -6.22
N ILE A 26 16.19 3.96 -5.74
CA ILE A 26 16.74 5.17 -6.39
C ILE A 26 17.18 4.88 -7.84
N ASN A 27 17.64 3.65 -8.09
CA ASN A 27 18.10 3.21 -9.41
C ASN A 27 16.97 2.63 -10.29
N THR A 28 15.70 2.89 -9.96
CA THR A 28 14.55 2.40 -10.75
C THR A 28 14.71 2.80 -12.22
N ARG A 29 14.73 1.81 -13.13
CA ARG A 29 14.73 2.01 -14.57
C ARG A 29 13.43 1.50 -15.17
N TYR A 30 12.84 2.29 -16.07
CA TYR A 30 11.61 1.93 -16.78
C TYR A 30 11.79 0.75 -17.76
N SER A 31 13.04 0.30 -18.01
CA SER A 31 13.35 -0.72 -19.01
C SER A 31 13.07 -2.14 -18.51
N GLY A 32 11.81 -2.57 -18.57
CA GLY A 32 11.36 -3.96 -18.79
C GLY A 32 11.67 -5.01 -17.71
N ASN A 33 10.62 -5.66 -17.19
CA ASN A 33 10.62 -6.94 -16.43
C ASN A 33 11.76 -7.21 -15.42
N GLY A 34 12.43 -6.18 -14.91
CA GLY A 34 13.45 -6.28 -13.88
C GLY A 34 12.86 -6.13 -12.47
N SER A 35 13.53 -6.72 -11.48
CA SER A 35 13.21 -6.57 -10.05
C SER A 35 13.48 -5.16 -9.50
N GLU A 36 13.88 -4.22 -10.34
CA GLU A 36 14.13 -2.81 -9.99
C GLU A 36 12.87 -1.93 -10.12
N TRP A 37 11.70 -2.55 -10.27
CA TRP A 37 10.42 -1.84 -10.38
C TRP A 37 9.90 -1.37 -9.01
N CYS A 38 9.01 -0.37 -9.02
CA CYS A 38 8.37 0.12 -7.82
C CYS A 38 7.48 -0.96 -7.18
N GLU A 39 7.69 -1.23 -5.89
CA GLU A 39 6.88 -2.17 -5.13
C GLU A 39 5.72 -1.45 -4.44
N GLN A 40 4.53 -2.03 -4.47
CA GLN A 40 3.39 -1.50 -3.73
C GLN A 40 3.60 -1.70 -2.22
N VAL A 41 3.57 -0.61 -1.46
CA VAL A 41 3.61 -0.62 -0.01
C VAL A 41 2.18 -0.81 0.50
N ARG A 42 1.96 -1.88 1.26
CA ARG A 42 0.66 -2.24 1.83
C ARG A 42 0.58 -1.82 3.29
N SER A 43 0.60 -0.52 3.52
CA SER A 43 0.57 0.11 4.86
C SER A 43 -0.71 -0.18 5.66
N GLU A 44 -1.77 -0.58 4.98
CA GLU A 44 -3.10 -0.82 5.54
C GLU A 44 -3.17 -2.16 6.28
N TYR A 45 -2.15 -2.99 6.14
CA TYR A 45 -2.06 -4.30 6.75
C TYR A 45 -0.84 -4.39 7.67
N GLU A 46 -1.07 -4.76 8.92
CA GLU A 46 0.01 -4.97 9.91
C GLU A 46 0.99 -6.09 9.52
N ASP A 47 0.50 -7.13 8.83
CA ASP A 47 1.30 -8.31 8.48
C ASP A 47 0.96 -8.86 7.09
N LYS A 48 1.96 -9.43 6.43
CA LYS A 48 1.86 -10.01 5.08
C LYS A 48 0.84 -11.15 5.00
N SER A 49 0.64 -11.93 6.06
CA SER A 49 -0.37 -13.00 6.10
C SER A 49 -1.79 -12.49 5.90
N SER A 50 -2.01 -11.18 6.05
CA SER A 50 -3.32 -10.57 5.91
C SER A 50 -3.64 -10.09 4.50
N TYR A 51 -2.65 -10.05 3.62
CA TYR A 51 -2.77 -9.49 2.27
C TYR A 51 -3.81 -10.18 1.38
N LEU A 52 -4.08 -11.46 1.66
CA LEU A 52 -4.97 -12.31 0.90
C LEU A 52 -6.19 -12.74 1.73
N LYS A 53 -6.28 -12.32 2.99
CA LYS A 53 -7.41 -12.68 3.84
C LYS A 53 -8.62 -11.90 3.39
N SER A 54 -9.67 -12.63 3.06
CA SER A 54 -11.00 -12.06 2.97
C SER A 54 -11.35 -11.46 4.33
N PRO A 55 -12.08 -10.35 4.34
CA PRO A 55 -12.62 -9.77 5.57
C PRO A 55 -13.46 -10.83 6.29
N ASP A 56 -13.26 -10.96 7.59
CA ASP A 56 -14.00 -11.95 8.36
C ASP A 56 -15.43 -11.44 8.52
N LEU A 57 -16.41 -12.18 7.99
CA LEU A 57 -17.83 -11.87 8.15
C LEU A 57 -18.33 -12.23 9.56
N THR A 58 -17.50 -12.88 10.38
CA THR A 58 -17.78 -13.15 11.78
C THR A 58 -17.30 -11.98 12.63
N LEU A 59 -18.17 -11.53 13.56
CA LEU A 59 -18.06 -10.38 14.48
C LEU A 59 -16.73 -10.19 15.24
N THR A 60 -15.74 -11.06 15.06
CA THR A 60 -14.46 -11.06 15.79
C THR A 60 -13.22 -10.87 14.90
N GLY A 61 -13.36 -10.78 13.58
CA GLY A 61 -12.23 -10.54 12.67
C GLY A 61 -12.35 -9.22 11.90
N ARG A 62 -11.24 -8.80 11.26
CA ARG A 62 -11.10 -7.55 10.49
C ARG A 62 -12.35 -7.27 9.65
N GLU A 63 -13.23 -6.41 10.15
CA GLU A 63 -14.35 -5.89 9.37
C GLU A 63 -13.77 -5.12 8.17
N VAL A 64 -14.30 -5.37 6.97
CA VAL A 64 -14.21 -4.33 5.93
C VAL A 64 -14.88 -3.13 6.54
N HIS A 65 -14.24 -1.97 6.44
CA HIS A 65 -14.91 -0.75 6.79
C HIS A 65 -16.25 -0.68 6.02
N TYR A 66 -17.37 -0.73 6.73
CA TYR A 66 -18.71 -0.93 6.14
C TYR A 66 -19.12 0.20 5.18
N LEU A 67 -18.48 1.37 5.27
CA LEU A 67 -18.67 2.48 4.33
C LEU A 67 -17.88 2.32 3.01
N GLY A 68 -17.01 1.32 2.90
CA GLY A 68 -16.05 1.19 1.79
C GLY A 68 -15.00 2.29 1.82
N LYS A 69 -13.78 1.98 1.41
CA LYS A 69 -12.69 2.96 1.27
C LYS A 69 -12.54 3.46 -0.17
N ASN A 70 -13.62 3.34 -0.95
CA ASN A 70 -13.61 3.67 -2.36
C ASN A 70 -13.32 5.16 -2.54
N GLY A 71 -12.27 5.50 -3.29
CA GLY A 71 -11.87 6.88 -3.49
C GLY A 71 -11.42 7.61 -2.22
N GLU A 72 -10.92 6.91 -1.20
CA GLU A 72 -10.37 7.53 0.02
C GLU A 72 -9.16 8.44 -0.26
N LEU A 73 -8.55 8.31 -1.44
CA LEU A 73 -7.36 9.06 -1.86
C LEU A 73 -6.11 8.73 -1.05
N LEU A 74 -5.94 7.46 -0.67
CA LEU A 74 -4.75 6.98 0.02
C LEU A 74 -3.48 7.28 -0.81
N GLY A 75 -2.52 7.95 -0.17
CA GLY A 75 -1.32 8.44 -0.86
C GLY A 75 -1.49 9.80 -1.53
N ALA A 76 -2.58 10.53 -1.29
CA ALA A 76 -2.69 11.95 -1.68
C ALA A 76 -1.65 12.83 -0.98
N SER A 77 -1.26 12.47 0.25
CA SER A 77 -0.16 13.09 0.98
C SER A 77 0.79 12.01 1.49
N LEU A 78 2.08 12.34 1.47
CA LEU A 78 3.15 11.44 1.86
C LEU A 78 4.21 12.21 2.64
N ALA A 79 4.64 11.62 3.76
CA ALA A 79 5.77 12.10 4.53
C ALA A 79 6.61 10.90 4.96
N SER A 80 7.92 11.06 4.97
CA SER A 80 8.85 10.05 5.48
C SER A 80 9.79 10.67 6.49
N GLN A 81 9.97 10.00 7.63
CA GLN A 81 10.96 10.37 8.62
C GLN A 81 11.97 9.23 8.74
N GLY A 82 13.24 9.53 8.46
CA GLY A 82 14.33 8.61 8.75
C GLY A 82 14.76 8.70 10.22
N THR A 83 15.29 7.62 10.76
CA THR A 83 16.03 7.65 12.03
C THR A 83 17.51 7.93 11.78
N ARG A 84 18.14 8.68 12.67
CA ARG A 84 19.58 8.96 12.58
C ARG A 84 20.34 7.63 12.72
N ARG A 85 21.14 7.26 11.72
CA ARG A 85 21.78 5.93 11.58
C ARG A 85 20.79 4.75 11.39
N GLY A 86 19.53 5.02 11.05
CA GLY A 86 18.63 4.00 10.54
C GLY A 86 19.08 3.60 9.14
N GLY A 87 19.79 2.48 9.03
CA GLY A 87 20.00 1.86 7.72
C GLY A 87 18.65 1.43 7.17
N ALA A 88 18.38 1.75 5.91
CA ALA A 88 17.38 0.99 5.14
C ALA A 88 17.99 -0.40 4.95
N VAL A 89 17.41 -1.40 5.62
CA VAL A 89 17.73 -2.82 5.41
C VAL A 89 17.07 -3.34 4.15
#